data_AF-A0A951BCM9-F1
#
_entry.id   AF-A0A951BCM9-F1
#
_cell.length_a   1.000
_cell.length_b   1.000
_cell.length_c   1.000
_cell.angle_alpha   90.00
_cell.angle_beta   90.00
_cell.angle_gamma   90.00
#
_symmetry.space_group_name_H-M   'P 1'
#
loop_
_entity.id
_entity.type
_entity.pdbx_description
1 polymer ?
#
loop_
_entity_poly.entity_id
_entity_poly.type
_entity_poly.pdbx_seq_one_letter_code
_entity_poly.pdbx_strand_id
1 'polypeptide(L)'
;ITRAERGCAIYYEGSFVEVKGFEVSVADTVGAGDAFAAAFLHGLNEGWTMEQVGKFANAAGALVASRAGATPEWTLDECLALSRSSAVGA
;
A
#
# COMPACT_ATOMS: atom_id res chain seq x y z
N ILE A 1 0.69 -5.70 -9.99
CA ILE A 1 -0.27 -6.75 -9.54
C ILE A 1 -0.36 -6.72 -8.03
N THR A 2 -1.55 -6.49 -7.48
CA THR A 2 -1.81 -6.55 -6.03
C THR A 2 -2.09 -8.00 -5.60
N ARG A 3 -1.72 -8.36 -4.37
CA ARG A 3 -1.82 -9.71 -3.79
C ARG A 3 -2.37 -9.66 -2.35
N ALA A 4 -3.31 -8.75 -2.09
CA ALA A 4 -3.93 -8.53 -0.78
C ALA A 4 -2.88 -8.41 0.35
N GLU A 5 -2.99 -9.18 1.42
CA GLU A 5 -2.09 -9.16 2.59
C GLU A 5 -0.62 -9.47 2.23
N ARG A 6 -0.39 -10.12 1.08
CA ARG A 6 0.96 -10.46 0.60
C ARG A 6 1.64 -9.28 -0.11
N GLY A 7 0.94 -8.14 -0.26
CA GLY A 7 1.46 -6.92 -0.84
C GLY A 7 1.29 -6.85 -2.35
N CYS A 8 2.35 -6.50 -3.08
CA CYS A 8 2.27 -6.31 -4.52
C CYS A 8 3.57 -6.69 -5.25
N ALA A 9 3.42 -6.94 -6.54
CA ALA A 9 4.51 -7.10 -7.49
C ALA A 9 4.40 -6.03 -8.59
N ILE A 10 5.50 -5.34 -8.85
CA ILE A 10 5.60 -4.21 -9.78
C ILE A 10 6.58 -4.61 -10.87
N TYR A 11 6.18 -4.46 -12.12
CA TYR A 11 7.07 -4.57 -13.27
C TYR A 11 7.20 -3.19 -13.92
N TYR A 12 8.41 -2.66 -13.97
CA TYR A 12 8.70 -1.32 -14.47
C TYR A 12 10.07 -1.30 -15.15
N GLU A 13 10.12 -0.83 -16.40
CA GLU A 13 11.36 -0.71 -17.19
C GLU A 13 12.26 -1.96 -17.17
N GLY A 14 11.67 -3.15 -17.36
CA GLY A 14 12.41 -4.41 -17.36
C GLY A 14 12.75 -4.95 -15.97
N SER A 15 12.52 -4.18 -14.91
CA SER A 15 12.77 -4.57 -13.52
C SER A 15 11.51 -5.11 -12.85
N PHE A 16 11.68 -6.11 -12.00
CA PHE A 16 10.62 -6.70 -11.19
C PHE A 16 10.89 -6.43 -9.71
N VAL A 17 9.94 -5.81 -9.02
CA VAL A 17 10.03 -5.44 -7.61
C VAL A 17 8.86 -6.08 -6.86
N GLU A 18 9.15 -6.88 -5.85
CA GLU A 18 8.14 -7.39 -4.92
C GLU A 18 8.19 -6.59 -3.62
N VAL A 19 7.03 -6.12 -3.17
CA VAL A 19 6.89 -5.38 -1.93
C VAL A 19 5.87 -6.10 -1.05
N LYS A 20 6.32 -6.50 0.14
CA LYS A 20 5.49 -7.18 1.14
C LYS A 20 4.34 -6.27 1.61
N GLY A 21 3.22 -6.90 1.94
CA GLY A 21 2.07 -6.21 2.54
C GLY A 21 2.30 -5.94 4.03
N PHE A 22 1.27 -5.38 4.66
CA PHE A 22 1.25 -5.09 6.09
C PHE A 22 0.15 -5.89 6.76
N GLU A 23 0.46 -6.45 7.93
CA GLU A 23 -0.52 -7.13 8.75
C GLU A 23 -1.34 -6.11 9.52
N VAL A 24 -2.66 -6.14 9.31
CA VAL A 24 -3.63 -5.26 9.95
C VAL A 24 -4.86 -6.07 10.33
N SER A 25 -5.58 -5.64 11.36
CA SER A 25 -6.90 -6.18 11.64
C SER A 25 -7.87 -5.69 10.54
N VAL A 26 -8.30 -6.60 9.67
CA VAL A 26 -9.22 -6.26 8.56
C VAL A 26 -10.62 -6.01 9.09
N ALA A 27 -11.21 -4.87 8.73
CA ALA A 27 -12.58 -4.50 9.07
C ALA A 27 -13.49 -4.52 7.83
N ASP A 28 -13.05 -3.91 6.72
CA ASP A 28 -13.77 -3.86 5.44
C ASP A 28 -12.77 -3.64 4.30
N THR A 29 -12.79 -4.49 3.26
CA THR A 29 -11.83 -4.41 2.16
C THR A 29 -12.25 -3.48 1.03
N VAL A 30 -13.49 -2.95 1.06
CA VAL A 30 -13.98 -2.06 0.00
C VAL A 30 -13.09 -0.81 -0.05
N GLY A 31 -12.67 -0.42 -1.26
CA GLY A 31 -11.82 0.76 -1.48
C GLY A 31 -10.32 0.56 -1.20
N ALA A 32 -9.88 -0.58 -0.64
CA ALA A 32 -8.46 -0.84 -0.40
C ALA A 32 -7.63 -0.81 -1.70
N GLY A 33 -8.20 -1.32 -2.80
CA GLY A 33 -7.56 -1.27 -4.12
C GLY A 33 -7.50 0.14 -4.70
N ASP A 34 -8.53 0.95 -4.48
CA ASP A 34 -8.57 2.35 -4.94
C ASP A 34 -7.57 3.20 -4.17
N ALA A 35 -7.47 3.00 -2.84
CA ALA A 35 -6.47 3.64 -2.00
C ALA A 35 -5.05 3.24 -2.40
N PHE A 36 -4.81 1.96 -2.69
CA PHE A 36 -3.54 1.49 -3.25
C PHE A 36 -3.22 2.23 -4.56
N ALA A 37 -4.17 2.30 -5.50
CA ALA A 37 -3.95 2.94 -6.80
C ALA A 37 -3.66 4.45 -6.67
N ALA A 38 -4.41 5.15 -5.82
CA ALA A 38 -4.19 6.57 -5.55
C ALA A 38 -2.79 6.84 -4.96
N ALA A 39 -2.39 6.04 -3.96
CA ALA A 39 -1.08 6.12 -3.34
C ALA A 39 0.06 5.73 -4.30
N PHE A 40 -0.17 4.75 -5.19
CA PHE A 40 0.78 4.36 -6.22
C PHE A 40 1.05 5.52 -7.20
N LEU A 41 -0.02 6.15 -7.71
CA LEU A 41 0.08 7.30 -8.61
C LEU A 41 0.75 8.50 -7.95
N HIS A 42 0.45 8.74 -6.66
CA HIS A 42 1.12 9.78 -5.89
C HIS A 42 2.64 9.55 -5.83
N GLY A 43 3.09 8.36 -5.45
CA GLY A 43 4.51 8.05 -5.37
C GLY A 43 5.24 8.14 -6.72
N LEU A 44 4.56 7.77 -7.83
CA LEU A 44 5.10 7.97 -9.17
C LEU A 44 5.29 9.47 -9.48
N ASN A 45 4.30 10.30 -9.15
CA ASN A 45 4.36 11.74 -9.38
C ASN A 45 5.48 12.41 -8.56
N GLU A 46 5.75 11.92 -7.35
CA GLU A 46 6.84 12.40 -6.48
C GLU A 46 8.23 11.86 -6.88
N GLY A 47 8.34 11.05 -7.93
CA GLY A 47 9.61 10.51 -8.41
C GLY A 47 10.25 9.49 -7.46
N TRP A 48 9.44 8.80 -6.65
CA TRP A 48 9.93 7.78 -5.72
C TRP A 48 10.40 6.51 -6.45
N THR A 49 11.27 5.73 -5.79
CA THR A 49 11.64 4.40 -6.30
C THR A 49 10.44 3.46 -6.28
N MET A 50 10.41 2.45 -7.15
CA MET A 50 9.30 1.49 -7.19
C MET A 50 9.08 0.76 -5.85
N GLU A 51 10.14 0.57 -5.06
CA GLU A 51 10.02 0.03 -3.71
C GLU A 51 9.27 0.99 -2.77
N GLN A 52 9.62 2.29 -2.80
CA GLN A 52 8.93 3.32 -2.02
C GLN A 52 7.46 3.45 -2.45
N VAL A 53 7.20 3.49 -3.76
CA VAL A 53 5.84 3.51 -4.33
C VAL A 53 5.04 2.31 -3.84
N GLY A 54 5.58 1.10 -3.97
CA GLY A 54 4.90 -0.12 -3.53
C GLY A 54 4.65 -0.17 -2.03
N LYS A 55 5.60 0.29 -1.20
CA LYS A 55 5.42 0.33 0.27
C LYS A 55 4.32 1.29 0.67
N PHE A 56 4.31 2.49 0.09
CA PHE A 56 3.27 3.48 0.39
C PHE A 56 1.89 3.03 -0.11
N ALA A 57 1.82 2.44 -1.31
CA ALA A 57 0.58 1.91 -1.86
C ALA A 57 0.02 0.74 -1.03
N ASN A 58 0.86 -0.21 -0.62
CA ASN A 58 0.46 -1.30 0.28
C ASN A 58 -0.03 -0.75 1.64
N ALA A 59 0.63 0.27 2.19
CA ALA A 59 0.25 0.88 3.45
C ALA A 59 -1.13 1.57 3.37
N ALA A 60 -1.39 2.33 2.30
CA ALA A 60 -2.68 2.98 2.09
C ALA A 60 -3.81 1.96 1.96
N GLY A 61 -3.60 0.90 1.16
CA GLY A 61 -4.57 -0.18 1.03
C GLY A 61 -4.84 -0.91 2.35
N ALA A 62 -3.80 -1.17 3.15
CA ALA A 62 -3.94 -1.79 4.47
C ALA A 62 -4.68 -0.89 5.47
N LEU A 63 -4.42 0.42 5.48
CA LEU A 63 -5.14 1.37 6.34
C LEU A 63 -6.63 1.42 6.02
N VAL A 64 -6.99 1.50 4.73
CA VAL A 64 -8.39 1.47 4.32
C VAL A 64 -9.02 0.13 4.68
N ALA A 65 -8.33 -0.99 4.42
CA ALA A 65 -8.81 -2.32 4.79
C ALA A 65 -9.06 -2.50 6.32
N SER A 66 -8.36 -1.72 7.14
CA SER A 66 -8.44 -1.80 8.61
C SER A 66 -9.61 -1.02 9.23
N ARG A 67 -10.39 -0.30 8.42
CA ARG A 67 -11.47 0.59 8.88
C ARG A 67 -12.75 0.28 8.10
N ALA A 68 -13.91 0.63 8.65
CA ALA A 68 -15.18 0.39 8.00
C ALA A 68 -15.47 1.43 6.90
N GLY A 69 -15.99 0.99 5.75
CA GLY A 69 -16.39 1.83 4.63
C GLY A 69 -15.32 1.96 3.54
N ALA A 70 -15.75 2.39 2.35
CA ALA A 70 -14.91 2.46 1.15
C ALA A 70 -13.81 3.54 1.21
N THR A 71 -14.10 4.66 1.87
CA THR A 71 -13.19 5.82 1.99
C THR A 71 -13.19 6.30 3.45
N PRO A 72 -12.66 5.49 4.38
CA PRO A 72 -12.57 5.88 5.78
C PRO A 72 -11.58 7.03 5.93
N GLU A 73 -11.73 7.83 6.98
CA GLU A 73 -10.71 8.85 7.28
C GLU A 73 -9.40 8.17 7.69
N TRP A 74 -8.28 8.69 7.19
CA TRP A 74 -6.90 8.37 7.59
C TRP A 74 -6.00 9.54 7.15
N THR A 75 -4.81 9.61 7.72
CA THR A 75 -3.87 10.71 7.51
C THR A 75 -2.62 10.26 6.77
N LEU A 76 -1.96 11.20 6.09
CA LEU A 76 -0.68 10.93 5.44
C LEU A 76 0.37 10.41 6.45
N ASP A 77 0.39 10.96 7.65
CA ASP A 77 1.33 10.54 8.71
C ASP A 77 1.13 9.09 9.14
N GLU A 78 -0.11 8.62 9.25
CA GLU A 78 -0.42 7.21 9.52
C GLU A 78 0.09 6.30 8.40
N CYS A 79 -0.15 6.69 7.14
CA CYS A 79 0.31 5.91 5.98
C CYS A 79 1.83 5.85 5.90
N LEU A 80 2.51 6.98 6.14
CA LEU A 80 3.95 7.06 6.16
C LEU A 80 4.56 6.31 7.36
N ALA A 81 3.91 6.31 8.51
CA ALA A 81 4.34 5.53 9.67
C ALA A 81 4.26 4.03 9.36
N LEU A 82 3.16 3.58 8.76
CA LEU A 82 3.00 2.18 8.36
C LEU A 82 3.99 1.79 7.26
N SER A 83 4.20 2.63 6.24
CA SER A 83 5.11 2.32 5.12
C SER A 83 6.58 2.22 5.54
N ARG A 84 6.96 2.88 6.64
CA ARG A 84 8.29 2.78 7.26
C ARG A 84 8.42 1.62 8.25
N SER A 85 7.31 1.05 8.70
CA SER A 85 7.36 -0.15 9.55
C SER A 85 7.92 -1.34 8.77
N SER A 86 8.66 -2.21 9.46
CA SER A 86 9.18 -3.43 8.85
C SER A 86 8.00 -4.28 8.39
N ALA A 87 7.80 -4.42 7.08
CA ALA A 87 6.83 -5.36 6.55
C ALA A 87 7.17 -6.77 7.06
N VAL A 88 6.24 -7.39 7.79
CA VAL A 88 6.47 -8.67 8.45
C VAL A 88 6.79 -9.73 7.38
N GLY A 89 7.89 -10.46 7.61
CA GLY A 89 8.32 -11.56 6.77
C GLY A 89 7.97 -12.90 7.39
N ALA A 90 7.27 -13.72 6.59
CA ALA A 90 7.17 -15.18 6.54
C ALA A 90 7.29 -15.97 7.85
#